data_AF-A0A7K4KLQ9-F1
#
_entry.id   AF-A0A7K4KLQ9-F1
#
_cell.length_a   1.000
_cell.length_b   1.000
_cell.length_c   1.000
_cell.angle_alpha   90.00
_cell.angle_beta   90.00
_cell.angle_gamma   90.00
#
_symmetry.space_group_name_H-M   'P 1'
#
loop_
_entity.id
_entity.type
_entity.pdbx_description
1 polymer ?
#
loop_
_entity_poly.entity_id
_entity_poly.type
_entity_poly.pdbx_seq_one_letter_code
_entity_poly.pdbx_strand_id
1 'polypeptide(L)'
;APPSKMDFFCKLGYGKQDVCKVLQSLGQEALEDDVLKELIRMGSKPQAPESRAQPALLRLVPRGSGSAPDVPPWLHEDGDSSSHLRPIVIDGSNVAMSHGNKEVFSCWGIRLAVDWFRQRGHTYVKVFVPSWRKEPPRQDSPIADQHILAELEKQSVLVYTPSRKVKGKRVVCYDDRYIVKVAYEKDGVIVSNDHYRDLQNENPEWKWFIEQRLLMYSFVSNRFMPPDDPLGRHGPTLNNFLSKKPLPPEPKWQPCPYGKKCTYGNKCKFYHPERPHQGQLPVADELRAKIKVSFGLGNEEEPPRGGP
;
A
#
# COMPACT_ATOMS: atom_id res chain seq x y z
N ALA A 1 -24.49 -25.27 25.01
CA ALA A 1 -25.49 -24.39 24.36
C ALA A 1 -24.78 -23.59 23.29
N PRO A 2 -25.35 -23.39 22.09
CA PRO A 2 -24.77 -22.48 21.10
C PRO A 2 -24.64 -21.08 21.72
N PRO A 3 -23.57 -20.32 21.42
CA PRO A 3 -23.41 -18.97 21.93
C PRO A 3 -24.62 -18.12 21.52
N SER A 4 -25.13 -17.28 22.43
CA SER A 4 -26.25 -16.41 22.09
C SER A 4 -25.80 -15.43 20.99
N LYS A 5 -26.67 -15.12 20.00
CA LYS A 5 -26.35 -14.15 18.93
C LYS A 5 -25.88 -12.81 19.52
N MET A 6 -26.41 -12.45 20.69
CA MET A 6 -25.97 -11.26 21.43
C MET A 6 -24.49 -11.32 21.84
N ASP A 7 -24.02 -12.45 22.37
CA ASP A 7 -22.61 -12.63 22.75
C ASP A 7 -21.68 -12.64 21.54
N PHE A 8 -22.15 -13.18 20.40
CA PHE A 8 -21.38 -13.19 19.15
C PHE A 8 -21.08 -11.77 18.67
N PHE A 9 -22.09 -10.90 18.53
CA PHE A 9 -21.87 -9.53 18.06
C PHE A 9 -21.15 -8.64 19.10
N CYS A 10 -21.33 -8.90 20.39
CA CYS A 10 -20.55 -8.20 21.43
C CYS A 10 -19.06 -8.55 21.37
N LYS A 11 -18.72 -9.81 21.06
CA LYS A 11 -17.31 -10.21 20.83
C LYS A 11 -16.70 -9.57 19.59
N LEU A 12 -17.53 -9.26 18.58
CA LEU A 12 -17.12 -8.51 17.40
C LEU A 12 -16.98 -7.00 17.65
N GLY A 13 -17.23 -6.52 18.88
CA GLY A 13 -17.06 -5.12 19.27
C GLY A 13 -18.31 -4.25 19.12
N TYR A 14 -19.45 -4.81 18.72
CA TYR A 14 -20.69 -4.05 18.62
C TYR A 14 -21.31 -3.80 20.00
N GLY A 15 -21.84 -2.59 20.21
CA GLY A 15 -22.49 -2.21 21.46
C GLY A 15 -23.73 -3.05 21.73
N LYS A 16 -23.89 -3.53 22.97
CA LYS A 16 -25.04 -4.36 23.41
C LYS A 16 -26.40 -3.72 23.08
N GLN A 17 -26.51 -2.39 23.15
CA GLN A 17 -27.74 -1.67 22.87
C GLN A 17 -28.11 -1.69 21.39
N ASP A 18 -27.12 -1.56 20.50
CA ASP A 18 -27.35 -1.58 19.06
C ASP A 18 -27.73 -2.98 18.59
N VAL A 19 -27.02 -4.00 19.10
CA VAL A 19 -27.34 -5.41 18.84
C VAL A 19 -28.75 -5.77 19.31
N CYS A 20 -29.17 -5.28 20.48
CA CYS A 20 -30.52 -5.53 21.01
C CYS A 20 -31.61 -4.87 20.15
N LYS A 21 -31.40 -3.62 19.71
CA LYS A 21 -32.34 -2.92 18.81
C LYS A 21 -32.51 -3.65 17.48
N VAL A 22 -31.41 -4.12 16.90
CA VAL A 22 -31.44 -4.86 15.63
C VAL A 22 -32.14 -6.20 15.78
N LEU A 23 -31.87 -6.95 16.85
CA LEU A 23 -32.55 -8.23 17.11
C LEU A 23 -34.04 -8.07 17.42
N GLN A 24 -34.45 -6.97 18.06
CA GLN A 24 -35.87 -6.64 18.26
C GLN A 24 -36.57 -6.26 16.94
N SER A 25 -35.84 -5.66 16.00
CA SER A 25 -36.39 -5.27 14.70
C SER A 25 -36.46 -6.43 13.69
N LEU A 26 -35.47 -7.33 13.68
CA LEU A 26 -35.39 -8.45 12.72
C LEU A 26 -35.94 -9.77 13.27
N GLY A 27 -36.14 -9.86 14.60
CA GLY A 27 -36.58 -11.06 15.29
C GLY A 27 -35.42 -12.00 15.67
N GLN A 28 -35.64 -12.84 16.67
CA GLN A 28 -34.62 -13.73 17.24
C GLN A 28 -34.10 -14.79 16.23
N GLU A 29 -34.88 -15.07 15.19
CA GLU A 29 -34.58 -16.02 14.11
C GLU A 29 -33.73 -15.42 12.98
N ALA A 30 -33.44 -14.12 12.99
CA ALA A 30 -32.67 -13.45 11.93
C ALA A 30 -31.27 -14.04 11.76
N LEU A 31 -30.83 -14.23 10.51
CA LEU A 31 -29.49 -14.73 10.22
C LEU A 31 -28.41 -13.72 10.66
N GLU A 32 -27.23 -14.22 11.03
CA GLU A 32 -26.13 -13.38 11.51
C GLU A 32 -25.72 -12.33 10.47
N ASP A 33 -25.75 -12.68 9.18
CA ASP A 33 -25.45 -11.77 8.07
C ASP A 33 -26.46 -10.62 7.95
N ASP A 34 -27.73 -10.86 8.28
CA ASP A 34 -28.77 -9.83 8.20
C ASP A 34 -28.68 -8.87 9.39
N VAL A 35 -28.35 -9.39 10.57
CA VAL A 35 -28.06 -8.59 11.76
C VAL A 35 -26.82 -7.72 11.53
N LEU A 36 -25.76 -8.26 10.91
CA LEU A 36 -24.55 -7.51 10.61
C LEU A 36 -24.79 -6.40 9.57
N LYS A 37 -25.54 -6.69 8.49
CA LYS A 37 -25.93 -5.67 7.49
C LYS A 37 -26.71 -4.53 8.12
N GLU A 38 -27.62 -4.85 9.03
CA GLU A 38 -28.44 -3.84 9.71
C GLU A 38 -27.62 -2.98 10.68
N LEU A 39 -26.69 -3.57 11.43
CA LEU A 39 -25.76 -2.82 12.30
C LEU A 39 -24.89 -1.85 11.50
N ILE A 40 -24.41 -2.27 10.32
CA ILE A 40 -23.65 -1.41 9.40
C ILE A 40 -24.54 -0.29 8.85
N ARG A 41 -25.79 -0.60 8.48
CA ARG A 41 -26.78 0.40 7.99
C ARG A 41 -27.08 1.46 9.04
N MET A 42 -27.17 1.07 10.31
CA MET A 42 -27.39 1.98 11.44
C MET A 42 -26.15 2.82 11.81
N GLY A 43 -25.00 2.56 11.18
CA GLY A 43 -23.75 3.30 11.43
C GLY A 43 -23.03 2.89 12.71
N SER A 44 -23.40 1.75 13.32
CA SER A 44 -22.71 1.20 14.49
C SER A 44 -21.32 0.71 14.08
N LYS A 45 -20.28 1.26 14.71
CA LYS A 45 -18.89 0.83 14.50
C LYS A 45 -18.48 -0.11 15.64
N PRO A 46 -17.82 -1.24 15.34
CA PRO A 46 -17.27 -2.08 16.38
C PRO A 46 -16.17 -1.32 17.14
N GLN A 47 -16.35 -1.17 18.46
CA GLN A 47 -15.37 -0.58 19.34
C GLN A 47 -14.47 -1.67 19.91
N ALA A 48 -13.16 -1.42 19.93
CA ALA A 48 -12.21 -2.32 20.55
C ALA A 48 -12.49 -2.43 22.06
N PRO A 49 -12.28 -3.60 22.71
CA PRO A 49 -12.58 -3.76 24.13
C PRO A 49 -11.71 -2.83 24.97
N GLU A 50 -12.32 -1.82 25.60
CA GLU A 50 -11.66 -0.97 26.58
C GLU A 50 -11.37 -1.80 27.85
N SER A 51 -10.09 -2.00 28.14
CA SER A 51 -9.67 -2.50 29.45
C SER A 51 -10.01 -1.46 30.52
N ARG A 52 -10.88 -1.84 31.44
CA ARG A 52 -11.14 -1.10 32.68
C ARG A 52 -9.85 -0.86 33.47
N ALA A 53 -9.31 0.35 33.36
CA ALA A 53 -8.63 1.03 34.44
C ALA A 53 -8.88 2.54 34.23
N GLN A 54 -9.70 3.13 35.11
CA GLN A 54 -9.94 4.56 35.13
C GLN A 54 -8.63 5.33 35.40
N PRO A 55 -8.51 6.55 34.87
CA PRO A 55 -7.98 7.63 35.68
C PRO A 55 -9.04 8.72 35.87
N ALA A 56 -9.14 9.19 37.10
CA ALA A 56 -9.99 10.28 37.52
C ALA A 56 -9.74 11.55 36.69
N LEU A 57 -10.83 12.26 36.42
CA LEU A 57 -10.88 13.59 35.82
C LEU A 57 -9.88 14.54 36.51
N LEU A 58 -8.88 15.02 35.77
CA LEU A 58 -8.10 16.19 36.16
C LEU A 58 -8.31 17.33 35.17
N ARG A 59 -8.77 18.42 35.77
CA ARG A 59 -9.19 19.71 35.23
C ARG A 59 -8.02 20.44 34.58
N LEU A 60 -8.18 20.82 33.31
CA LEU A 60 -7.26 21.70 32.59
C LEU A 60 -7.22 23.10 33.23
N VAL A 61 -6.02 23.58 33.53
CA VAL A 61 -5.73 25.00 33.79
C VAL A 61 -4.44 25.34 33.04
N PRO A 62 -4.37 26.45 32.28
CA PRO A 62 -3.20 26.75 31.47
C PRO A 62 -2.17 27.54 32.30
N ARG A 63 -0.95 27.00 32.47
CA ARG A 63 0.21 27.81 32.87
C ARG A 63 1.55 27.11 32.63
N GLY A 64 2.36 27.72 31.77
CA GLY A 64 3.81 27.85 31.96
C GLY A 64 4.72 26.69 31.54
N SER A 65 5.42 26.91 30.42
CA SER A 65 6.86 26.68 30.19
C SER A 65 7.58 25.57 30.99
N GLY A 66 8.06 24.53 30.29
CA GLY A 66 9.03 23.57 30.82
C GLY A 66 9.28 22.36 29.91
N SER A 67 10.36 22.42 29.12
CA SER A 67 11.17 21.32 28.55
C SER A 67 10.56 19.91 28.42
N ALA A 68 10.32 19.48 27.17
CA ALA A 68 10.09 18.08 26.80
C ALA A 68 11.39 17.27 26.82
N PRO A 69 11.34 15.94 27.06
CA PRO A 69 12.49 15.05 26.88
C PRO A 69 12.69 14.70 25.41
N ASP A 70 13.96 14.66 24.98
CA ASP A 70 14.41 14.41 23.61
C ASP A 70 13.86 13.10 23.02
N VAL A 71 13.00 13.25 22.02
CA VAL A 71 12.68 12.19 21.05
C VAL A 71 13.83 12.14 20.03
N PRO A 72 14.37 10.96 19.66
CA PRO A 72 15.45 10.86 18.67
C PRO A 72 15.06 11.53 17.34
N PRO A 73 16.00 12.21 16.62
CA PRO A 73 15.74 12.98 15.39
C PRO A 73 15.16 12.20 14.19
N TRP A 74 14.85 10.92 14.34
CA TRP A 74 14.42 10.02 13.25
C TRP A 74 12.93 10.11 12.92
N LEU A 75 12.17 10.92 13.65
CA LEU A 75 10.74 11.16 13.45
C LEU A 75 10.47 12.61 13.03
N HIS A 76 11.28 13.14 12.10
CA HIS A 76 10.79 14.26 11.31
C HIS A 76 9.62 13.76 10.45
N GLU A 77 8.42 14.11 10.89
CA GLU A 77 7.17 14.07 10.15
C GLU A 77 7.30 15.01 8.95
N ASP A 78 7.96 14.55 7.88
CA ASP A 78 7.68 15.06 6.55
C ASP A 78 6.30 14.56 6.16
N GLY A 79 5.28 15.35 6.51
CA GLY A 79 3.95 15.26 5.93
C GLY A 79 4.02 15.58 4.45
N ASP A 80 4.51 14.65 3.62
CA ASP A 80 4.54 14.84 2.17
C ASP A 80 3.15 14.57 1.58
N SER A 81 2.34 15.63 1.67
CA SER A 81 1.05 15.80 1.03
C SER A 81 1.21 16.12 -0.47
N SER A 82 2.08 15.42 -1.21
CA SER A 82 2.25 15.68 -2.65
C SER A 82 2.67 14.50 -3.53
N SER A 83 3.29 13.44 -2.99
CA SER A 83 3.75 12.32 -3.83
C SER A 83 2.71 11.21 -3.97
N HIS A 84 2.26 10.99 -5.21
CA HIS A 84 1.44 9.83 -5.62
C HIS A 84 2.20 8.49 -5.52
N LEU A 85 3.53 8.52 -5.33
CA LEU A 85 4.38 7.35 -5.28
C LEU A 85 4.51 6.81 -3.84
N ARG A 86 4.67 5.49 -3.74
CA ARG A 86 4.92 4.81 -2.46
C ARG A 86 6.35 5.09 -1.97
N PRO A 87 6.54 5.20 -0.64
CA PRO A 87 7.85 5.14 0.00
C PRO A 87 8.62 3.88 -0.41
N ILE A 88 9.92 4.01 -0.69
CA ILE A 88 10.78 2.87 -1.04
C ILE A 88 11.73 2.58 0.12
N VAL A 89 11.74 1.33 0.56
CA VAL A 89 12.66 0.82 1.58
C VAL A 89 13.49 -0.30 0.96
N ILE A 90 14.80 -0.10 0.90
CA ILE A 90 15.74 -0.98 0.22
C ILE A 90 16.54 -1.76 1.25
N ASP A 91 16.60 -3.07 1.07
CA ASP A 91 17.56 -3.94 1.73
C ASP A 91 18.94 -3.77 1.10
N GLY A 92 19.75 -2.89 1.70
CA GLY A 92 21.06 -2.54 1.16
C GLY A 92 22.02 -3.73 1.13
N SER A 93 21.90 -4.66 2.08
CA SER A 93 22.74 -5.86 2.12
C SER A 93 22.38 -6.82 1.01
N ASN A 94 21.09 -7.08 0.78
CA ASN A 94 20.63 -7.93 -0.32
C ASN A 94 21.04 -7.36 -1.68
N VAL A 95 20.89 -6.05 -1.88
CA VAL A 95 21.26 -5.34 -3.12
C VAL A 95 22.76 -5.41 -3.37
N ALA A 96 23.57 -5.05 -2.37
CA ALA A 96 25.03 -5.03 -2.51
C ALA A 96 25.60 -6.43 -2.78
N MET A 97 25.11 -7.46 -2.07
CA MET A 97 25.56 -8.83 -2.27
C MET A 97 25.07 -9.39 -3.62
N SER A 98 23.87 -9.05 -4.06
CA SER A 98 23.38 -9.49 -5.37
C SER A 98 24.21 -8.89 -6.52
N HIS A 99 24.57 -7.61 -6.44
CA HIS A 99 25.39 -6.96 -7.46
C HIS A 99 26.84 -7.48 -7.46
N GLY A 100 27.42 -7.74 -6.29
CA GLY A 100 28.76 -8.29 -6.15
C GLY A 100 28.83 -9.81 -6.29
N ASN A 101 27.89 -10.43 -7.02
CA ASN A 101 27.84 -11.85 -7.32
C ASN A 101 27.91 -12.77 -6.09
N LYS A 102 27.35 -12.33 -4.95
CA LYS A 102 27.38 -13.01 -3.64
C LYS A 102 28.78 -13.18 -3.03
N GLU A 103 29.81 -12.60 -3.63
CA GLU A 103 31.20 -12.71 -3.17
C GLU A 103 31.68 -11.42 -2.50
N VAL A 104 31.29 -10.27 -3.05
CA VAL A 104 31.69 -8.94 -2.55
C VAL A 104 30.46 -8.12 -2.19
N PHE A 105 30.54 -7.35 -1.11
CA PHE A 105 29.54 -6.33 -0.85
C PHE A 105 29.78 -5.13 -1.76
N SER A 106 29.04 -5.02 -2.86
CA SER A 106 29.19 -3.92 -3.82
C SER A 106 28.32 -2.72 -3.45
N CYS A 107 28.91 -1.66 -2.91
CA CYS A 107 28.17 -0.43 -2.61
C CYS A 107 27.67 0.28 -3.88
N TRP A 108 28.31 0.06 -5.02
CA TRP A 108 27.84 0.56 -6.31
C TRP A 108 26.44 0.03 -6.66
N GLY A 109 26.15 -1.24 -6.33
CA GLY A 109 24.82 -1.83 -6.53
C GLY A 109 23.71 -1.07 -5.78
N ILE A 110 24.00 -0.62 -4.56
CA ILE A 110 23.07 0.21 -3.77
C ILE A 110 22.81 1.54 -4.48
N ARG A 111 23.87 2.20 -4.95
CA ARG A 111 23.75 3.48 -5.67
C ARG A 111 22.88 3.34 -6.91
N LEU A 112 23.10 2.29 -7.71
CA LEU A 112 22.32 2.01 -8.90
C LEU A 112 20.83 1.83 -8.58
N ALA A 113 20.49 1.07 -7.54
CA ALA A 113 19.11 0.88 -7.13
C ALA A 113 18.47 2.20 -6.66
N VAL A 114 19.17 2.98 -5.81
CA VAL A 114 18.70 4.30 -5.34
C VAL A 114 18.45 5.24 -6.51
N ASP A 115 19.40 5.35 -7.44
CA ASP A 115 19.30 6.24 -8.58
C ASP A 115 18.16 5.83 -9.52
N TRP A 116 17.89 4.53 -9.68
CA TRP A 116 16.76 4.03 -10.47
C TRP A 116 15.41 4.55 -9.95
N PHE A 117 15.18 4.54 -8.63
CA PHE A 117 13.95 5.08 -8.04
C PHE A 117 13.91 6.61 -8.09
N ARG A 118 15.03 7.28 -7.83
CA ARG A 118 15.11 8.75 -7.92
C ARG A 118 14.80 9.27 -9.32
N GLN A 119 15.32 8.62 -10.37
CA GLN A 119 15.05 8.97 -11.76
C GLN A 119 13.57 8.84 -12.13
N ARG A 120 12.79 8.06 -11.36
CA ARG A 120 11.34 7.90 -11.52
C ARG A 120 10.53 8.86 -10.64
N GLY A 121 11.19 9.79 -9.95
CA GLY A 121 10.53 10.81 -9.12
C GLY A 121 10.25 10.37 -7.69
N HIS A 122 10.77 9.23 -7.21
CA HIS A 122 10.63 8.88 -5.80
C HIS A 122 11.46 9.81 -4.91
N THR A 123 10.77 10.54 -4.03
CA THR A 123 11.38 11.45 -3.04
C THR A 123 11.78 10.74 -1.76
N TYR A 124 10.96 9.79 -1.30
CA TYR A 124 11.24 8.96 -0.13
C TYR A 124 11.88 7.63 -0.54
N VAL A 125 13.20 7.55 -0.42
CA VAL A 125 13.98 6.32 -0.59
C VAL A 125 14.87 6.14 0.64
N LYS A 126 14.73 5.02 1.34
CA LYS A 126 15.58 4.66 2.48
C LYS A 126 16.27 3.33 2.25
N VAL A 127 17.56 3.27 2.55
CA VAL A 127 18.37 2.05 2.46
C VAL A 127 18.83 1.68 3.87
N PHE A 128 18.64 0.42 4.26
CA PHE A 128 19.19 -0.09 5.53
C PHE A 128 20.43 -0.94 5.30
N VAL A 129 21.47 -0.67 6.09
CA VAL A 129 22.75 -1.40 6.07
C VAL A 129 23.27 -1.55 7.51
N PRO A 130 23.91 -2.67 7.90
CA PRO A 130 24.52 -2.79 9.21
C PRO A 130 25.61 -1.76 9.45
N SER A 131 25.62 -1.10 10.63
CA SER A 131 26.67 -0.14 11.00
C SER A 131 28.09 -0.71 10.95
N TRP A 132 28.27 -2.02 11.14
CA TRP A 132 29.59 -2.65 11.04
C TRP A 132 30.18 -2.60 9.61
N ARG A 133 29.36 -2.35 8.58
CA ARG A 133 29.84 -2.09 7.21
C ARG A 133 30.61 -0.78 7.09
N LYS A 134 30.65 0.07 8.13
CA LYS A 134 31.56 1.23 8.24
C LYS A 134 32.96 0.86 8.71
N GLU A 135 33.14 -0.30 9.34
CA GLU A 135 34.47 -0.74 9.78
C GLU A 135 35.37 -0.97 8.55
N PRO A 136 36.71 -0.88 8.70
CA PRO A 136 37.63 -1.21 7.63
C PRO A 136 37.35 -2.60 7.03
N PRO A 137 37.49 -2.77 5.70
CA PRO A 137 37.27 -4.04 5.01
C PRO A 137 38.11 -5.14 5.64
N ARG A 138 37.53 -6.33 5.75
CA ARG A 138 38.23 -7.54 6.20
C ARG A 138 38.33 -8.54 5.06
N GLN A 139 39.34 -9.41 5.09
CA GLN A 139 39.53 -10.44 4.07
C GLN A 139 38.33 -11.40 3.96
N ASP A 140 37.67 -11.70 5.08
CA ASP A 140 36.49 -12.56 5.15
C ASP A 140 35.17 -11.85 4.77
N SER A 141 35.19 -10.53 4.62
CA SER A 141 34.02 -9.75 4.22
C SER A 141 34.44 -8.59 3.32
N PRO A 142 34.82 -8.87 2.06
CA PRO A 142 35.24 -7.86 1.12
C PRO A 142 34.09 -6.90 0.81
N ILE A 143 34.42 -5.62 0.71
CA ILE A 143 33.50 -4.53 0.37
C ILE A 143 34.16 -3.63 -0.67
N ALA A 144 33.44 -3.31 -1.73
CA ALA A 144 33.87 -2.42 -2.80
C ALA A 144 33.12 -1.08 -2.70
N ASP A 145 33.82 0.01 -3.03
CA ASP A 145 33.26 1.36 -3.08
C ASP A 145 32.59 1.84 -1.77
N GLN A 146 33.18 1.46 -0.63
CA GLN A 146 32.63 1.73 0.71
C GLN A 146 32.27 3.21 0.97
N HIS A 147 32.98 4.15 0.34
CA HIS A 147 32.73 5.59 0.43
C HIS A 147 31.29 5.99 0.05
N ILE A 148 30.65 5.24 -0.86
CA ILE A 148 29.25 5.46 -1.28
C ILE A 148 28.28 5.38 -0.09
N LEU A 149 28.55 4.52 0.90
CA LEU A 149 27.68 4.40 2.06
C LEU A 149 27.66 5.70 2.89
N ALA A 150 28.82 6.36 3.01
CA ALA A 150 28.94 7.65 3.69
C ALA A 150 28.27 8.78 2.90
N GLU A 151 28.37 8.76 1.57
CA GLU A 151 27.67 9.72 0.70
C GLU A 151 26.14 9.59 0.83
N LEU A 152 25.62 8.36 0.79
CA LEU A 152 24.18 8.11 0.92
C LEU A 152 23.67 8.42 2.34
N GLU A 153 24.46 8.20 3.39
CA GLU A 153 24.14 8.61 4.76
C GLU A 153 24.05 10.15 4.86
N LYS A 154 25.03 10.87 4.28
CA LYS A 154 25.03 12.35 4.25
C LYS A 154 23.82 12.92 3.50
N GLN A 155 23.33 12.22 2.49
CA GLN A 155 22.11 12.56 1.75
C GLN A 155 20.82 12.13 2.48
N SER A 156 20.92 11.58 3.70
CA SER A 156 19.79 11.03 4.45
C SER A 156 19.01 9.94 3.70
N VAL A 157 19.66 9.21 2.79
CA VAL A 157 19.08 8.05 2.10
C VAL A 157 19.42 6.76 2.83
N LEU A 158 20.68 6.58 3.22
CA LEU A 158 21.11 5.39 3.94
C LEU A 158 20.98 5.60 5.45
N VAL A 159 20.44 4.60 6.12
CA VAL A 159 20.32 4.52 7.58
C VAL A 159 21.07 3.27 8.04
N TYR A 160 21.98 3.46 8.99
CA TYR A 160 22.68 2.32 9.58
C TYR A 160 21.87 1.68 10.69
N THR A 161 21.73 0.36 10.64
CA THR A 161 21.14 -0.40 11.74
C THR A 161 22.17 -0.64 12.84
N PRO A 162 21.72 -0.74 14.11
CA PRO A 162 22.61 -0.92 15.24
C PRO A 162 23.41 -2.24 15.16
N SER A 163 24.71 -2.14 15.44
CA SER A 163 25.58 -3.28 15.69
C SER A 163 26.60 -2.89 16.76
N ARG A 164 27.02 -3.85 17.59
CA ARG A 164 27.97 -3.58 18.69
C ARG A 164 28.91 -4.76 18.91
N LYS A 165 30.04 -4.51 19.57
CA LYS A 165 30.96 -5.57 20.04
C LYS A 165 30.74 -5.80 21.54
N VAL A 166 30.40 -7.03 21.91
CA VAL A 166 30.24 -7.47 23.31
C VAL A 166 31.26 -8.58 23.57
N LYS A 167 32.21 -8.35 24.49
CA LYS A 167 33.31 -9.30 24.79
C LYS A 167 34.09 -9.73 23.54
N GLY A 168 34.40 -8.78 22.65
CA GLY A 168 35.10 -9.04 21.38
C GLY A 168 34.25 -9.73 20.29
N LYS A 169 33.07 -10.25 20.62
CA LYS A 169 32.13 -10.84 19.65
C LYS A 169 31.17 -9.78 19.12
N ARG A 170 30.93 -9.78 17.80
CA ARG A 170 29.97 -8.86 17.18
C ARG A 170 28.55 -9.35 17.43
N VAL A 171 27.68 -8.43 17.86
CA VAL A 171 26.24 -8.62 17.98
C VAL A 171 25.59 -7.65 16.99
N VAL A 172 24.89 -8.18 16.01
CA VAL A 172 24.22 -7.42 14.95
C VAL A 172 22.72 -7.55 15.17
N CYS A 173 22.00 -6.43 15.16
CA CYS A 173 20.54 -6.49 15.13
C CYS A 173 20.09 -7.03 13.77
N TYR A 174 18.95 -7.72 13.72
CA TYR A 174 18.37 -8.12 12.44
C TYR A 174 17.89 -6.88 11.68
N ASP A 175 18.54 -6.58 10.57
CA ASP A 175 18.19 -5.45 9.71
C ASP A 175 16.78 -5.61 9.11
N ASP A 176 16.41 -6.85 8.79
CA ASP A 176 15.13 -7.24 8.21
C ASP A 176 13.93 -6.66 8.99
N ARG A 177 14.01 -6.63 10.32
CA ARG A 177 12.96 -6.05 11.15
C ARG A 177 12.82 -4.55 10.96
N TYR A 178 13.93 -3.82 10.82
CA TYR A 178 13.88 -2.38 10.53
C TYR A 178 13.30 -2.13 9.14
N ILE A 179 13.72 -2.92 8.15
CA ILE A 179 13.24 -2.84 6.76
C ILE A 179 11.73 -3.04 6.70
N VAL A 180 11.25 -4.19 7.21
CA VAL A 180 9.82 -4.54 7.17
C VAL A 180 8.99 -3.55 7.98
N LYS A 181 9.44 -3.19 9.19
CA LYS A 181 8.69 -2.26 10.06
C LYS A 181 8.53 -0.88 9.44
N VAL A 182 9.61 -0.29 8.92
CA VAL A 182 9.57 1.05 8.31
C VAL A 182 8.74 1.04 7.02
N ALA A 183 8.86 -0.02 6.21
CA ALA A 183 8.03 -0.15 5.01
C ALA A 183 6.55 -0.30 5.37
N TYR A 184 6.22 -1.12 6.37
CA TYR A 184 4.86 -1.35 6.84
C TYR A 184 4.22 -0.08 7.40
N GLU A 185 4.90 0.61 8.33
CA GLU A 185 4.40 1.84 8.97
C GLU A 185 4.13 2.97 7.98
N LYS A 186 4.86 3.01 6.86
CA LYS A 186 4.71 4.02 5.80
C LYS A 186 3.90 3.55 4.59
N ASP A 187 3.31 2.36 4.63
CA ASP A 187 2.64 1.71 3.49
C ASP A 187 3.48 1.76 2.19
N GLY A 188 4.78 1.48 2.36
CA GLY A 188 5.79 1.51 1.31
C GLY A 188 5.96 0.20 0.56
N VAL A 189 7.03 0.13 -0.22
CA VAL A 189 7.50 -1.04 -0.95
C VAL A 189 8.86 -1.46 -0.40
N ILE A 190 9.05 -2.77 -0.21
CA ILE A 190 10.34 -3.36 0.16
C ILE A 190 11.06 -3.78 -1.12
N VAL A 191 12.32 -3.41 -1.28
CA VAL A 191 13.17 -3.85 -2.40
C VAL A 191 14.19 -4.85 -1.87
N SER A 192 13.96 -6.13 -2.16
CA SER A 192 14.82 -7.24 -1.75
C SER A 192 14.45 -8.51 -2.54
N ASN A 193 15.40 -9.43 -2.68
CA ASN A 193 15.15 -10.80 -3.11
C ASN A 193 15.01 -11.78 -1.93
N ASP A 194 15.10 -11.31 -0.68
CA ASP A 194 14.75 -12.10 0.49
C ASP A 194 13.22 -12.10 0.70
N HIS A 195 12.69 -13.24 1.12
CA HIS A 195 11.29 -13.40 1.47
C HIS A 195 11.01 -13.15 2.95
N TYR A 196 12.01 -13.01 3.83
CA TYR A 196 11.82 -12.73 5.26
C TYR A 196 10.89 -13.75 5.96
N ARG A 197 11.07 -15.04 5.67
CA ARG A 197 10.14 -16.13 6.08
C ARG A 197 9.96 -16.21 7.60
N ASP A 198 11.00 -15.93 8.36
CA ASP A 198 10.96 -15.84 9.82
C ASP A 198 10.01 -14.73 10.28
N LEU A 199 10.12 -13.52 9.72
CA LEU A 199 9.24 -12.39 10.04
C LEU A 199 7.79 -12.62 9.61
N GLN A 200 7.58 -13.30 8.48
CA GLN A 200 6.23 -13.71 8.06
C GLN A 200 5.57 -14.67 9.06
N ASN A 201 6.35 -15.55 9.68
CA ASN A 201 5.83 -16.49 10.68
C ASN A 201 5.59 -15.83 12.05
N GLU A 202 6.29 -14.74 12.35
CA GLU A 202 6.13 -13.98 13.59
C GLU A 202 4.83 -13.13 13.61
N ASN A 203 4.48 -12.50 12.49
CA ASN A 203 3.32 -11.61 12.40
C ASN A 203 2.52 -11.83 11.10
N PRO A 204 1.24 -12.26 11.17
CA PRO A 204 0.41 -12.46 9.98
C PRO A 204 0.16 -11.18 9.17
N GLU A 205 0.17 -9.99 9.80
CA GLU A 205 0.06 -8.71 9.09
C GLU A 205 1.31 -8.44 8.25
N TRP A 206 2.49 -8.76 8.80
CA TRP A 206 3.74 -8.65 8.06
C TRP A 206 3.82 -9.66 6.93
N LYS A 207 3.32 -10.88 7.14
CA LYS A 207 3.19 -11.86 6.07
C LYS A 207 2.40 -11.29 4.89
N TRP A 208 1.18 -10.83 5.15
CA TRP A 208 0.34 -10.25 4.10
C TRP A 208 1.02 -9.03 3.45
N PHE A 209 1.63 -8.16 4.25
CA PHE A 209 2.33 -6.98 3.73
C PHE A 209 3.50 -7.37 2.81
N ILE A 210 4.37 -8.27 3.23
CA ILE A 210 5.53 -8.73 2.44
C ILE A 210 5.05 -9.37 1.13
N GLU A 211 4.04 -10.24 1.18
CA GLU A 211 3.45 -10.87 -0.01
C GLU A 211 2.91 -9.83 -1.02
N GLN A 212 2.46 -8.66 -0.56
CA GLN A 212 1.85 -7.63 -1.40
C GLN A 212 2.78 -6.45 -1.74
N ARG A 213 3.95 -6.34 -1.10
CA ARG A 213 4.83 -5.15 -1.16
C ARG A 213 6.31 -5.47 -1.38
N LEU A 214 6.68 -6.73 -1.54
CA LEU A 214 8.03 -7.12 -1.92
C LEU A 214 8.26 -6.94 -3.43
N LEU A 215 9.23 -6.09 -3.78
CA LEU A 215 9.73 -5.89 -5.13
C LEU A 215 11.09 -6.58 -5.28
N MET A 216 11.05 -7.71 -5.96
CA MET A 216 12.26 -8.44 -6.36
C MET A 216 12.96 -7.73 -7.53
N TYR A 217 14.19 -8.13 -7.81
CA TYR A 217 14.99 -7.55 -8.90
C TYR A 217 16.06 -8.51 -9.40
N SER A 218 16.63 -8.19 -10.55
CA SER A 218 17.85 -8.79 -11.07
C SER A 218 18.87 -7.70 -11.39
N PHE A 219 20.15 -8.07 -11.34
CA PHE A 219 21.23 -7.27 -11.91
C PHE A 219 21.72 -7.93 -13.19
N VAL A 220 21.80 -7.14 -14.27
CA VAL A 220 22.49 -7.52 -15.49
C VAL A 220 23.65 -6.55 -15.66
N SER A 221 24.84 -7.00 -15.23
CA SER A 221 26.00 -6.12 -15.04
C SER A 221 25.62 -4.93 -14.13
N ASN A 222 25.83 -3.69 -14.58
CA ASN A 222 25.51 -2.48 -13.81
C ASN A 222 24.09 -1.97 -14.04
N ARG A 223 23.15 -2.83 -14.44
CA ARG A 223 21.74 -2.47 -14.66
C ARG A 223 20.86 -3.11 -13.61
N PHE A 224 20.22 -2.28 -12.79
CA PHE A 224 19.16 -2.69 -11.88
C PHE A 224 17.86 -2.92 -12.66
N MET A 225 17.32 -4.14 -12.60
CA MET A 225 16.18 -4.58 -13.40
C MET A 225 15.11 -5.21 -12.52
N PRO A 226 14.19 -4.42 -11.95
CA PRO A 226 12.96 -4.95 -11.34
C PRO A 226 12.01 -5.49 -12.43
N PRO A 227 11.14 -6.46 -12.11
CA PRO A 227 10.15 -6.99 -13.04
C PRO A 227 9.03 -5.97 -13.32
N ASP A 228 8.49 -5.98 -14.53
CA ASP A 228 7.34 -5.15 -14.91
C ASP A 228 6.02 -5.63 -14.28
N ASP A 229 6.00 -6.89 -13.81
CA ASP A 229 4.89 -7.58 -13.16
C ASP A 229 5.28 -8.13 -11.77
N PRO A 230 5.46 -7.29 -10.74
CA PRO A 230 6.01 -7.70 -9.44
C PRO A 230 5.25 -8.83 -8.73
N LEU A 231 3.94 -8.95 -8.96
CA LEU A 231 3.07 -10.00 -8.39
C LEU A 231 2.58 -10.98 -9.47
N GLY A 232 3.34 -11.10 -10.57
CA GLY A 232 3.04 -11.97 -11.71
C GLY A 232 1.92 -11.46 -12.61
N ARG A 233 1.52 -12.30 -13.58
CA ARG A 233 0.60 -11.96 -14.69
C ARG A 233 -0.73 -11.33 -14.28
N HIS A 234 -1.27 -11.72 -13.13
CA HIS A 234 -2.55 -11.23 -12.61
C HIS A 234 -2.38 -10.08 -11.61
N GLY A 235 -1.15 -9.69 -11.32
CA GLY A 235 -0.80 -8.58 -10.44
C GLY A 235 -0.86 -7.21 -11.13
N PRO A 236 -0.60 -6.14 -10.36
CA PRO A 236 -0.46 -4.80 -10.91
C PRO A 236 0.80 -4.69 -11.77
N THR A 237 0.81 -3.72 -12.69
CA THR A 237 2.04 -3.28 -13.35
C THR A 237 3.00 -2.64 -12.35
N LEU A 238 4.29 -2.61 -12.66
CA LEU A 238 5.31 -1.96 -11.82
C LEU A 238 4.96 -0.51 -11.48
N ASN A 239 4.43 0.26 -12.43
CA ASN A 239 4.00 1.64 -12.18
C ASN A 239 2.86 1.73 -11.15
N ASN A 240 1.87 0.83 -11.25
CA ASN A 240 0.77 0.79 -10.28
C ASN A 240 1.21 0.25 -8.92
N PHE A 241 2.11 -0.73 -8.92
CA PHE A 241 2.70 -1.29 -7.70
C PHE A 241 3.46 -0.23 -6.90
N LEU A 242 4.18 0.66 -7.60
CA LEU A 242 4.93 1.76 -6.99
C LEU A 242 4.07 2.99 -6.67
N SER A 243 2.78 3.01 -7.04
CA SER A 243 1.85 4.11 -6.79
C SER A 243 0.96 3.86 -5.57
N LYS A 244 0.65 4.91 -4.80
CA LYS A 244 -0.36 4.87 -3.74
C LYS A 244 -1.77 4.73 -4.30
N LYS A 245 -2.03 5.38 -5.44
CA LYS A 245 -3.30 5.32 -6.17
C LYS A 245 -3.07 4.58 -7.48
N PRO A 246 -3.39 3.28 -7.56
CA PRO A 246 -3.21 2.54 -8.80
C PRO A 246 -4.10 3.17 -9.88
N LEU A 247 -3.51 3.48 -11.03
CA LEU A 247 -4.29 3.89 -12.18
C LEU A 247 -5.09 2.67 -12.64
N PRO A 248 -6.37 2.84 -13.01
CA PRO A 248 -7.09 1.75 -13.67
C PRO A 248 -6.26 1.30 -14.87
N PRO A 249 -6.18 -0.02 -15.14
CA PRO A 249 -5.43 -0.51 -16.28
C PRO A 249 -5.90 0.25 -17.50
N GLU A 250 -4.98 0.92 -18.20
CA GLU A 250 -5.31 1.53 -19.49
C GLU A 250 -6.01 0.46 -20.32
N PRO A 251 -7.19 0.74 -20.88
CA PRO A 251 -7.84 -0.21 -21.74
C PRO A 251 -6.86 -0.48 -22.88
N LYS A 252 -6.22 -1.66 -22.85
CA LYS A 252 -5.38 -2.17 -23.93
C LYS A 252 -6.33 -2.51 -25.07
N TRP A 253 -6.75 -1.47 -25.77
CA TRP A 253 -7.48 -1.48 -27.02
C TRP A 253 -6.55 -2.15 -28.04
N GLN A 254 -6.50 -3.48 -28.02
CA GLN A 254 -5.72 -4.24 -28.97
C GLN A 254 -6.25 -3.92 -30.36
N PRO A 255 -5.42 -3.44 -31.29
CA PRO A 255 -5.86 -3.13 -32.63
C PRO A 255 -6.41 -4.41 -33.29
N CYS A 256 -7.51 -4.27 -34.01
CA CYS A 256 -8.15 -5.41 -34.65
C CYS A 256 -7.18 -6.07 -35.65
N PRO A 257 -6.96 -7.39 -35.58
CA PRO A 257 -6.10 -8.11 -36.53
C PRO A 257 -6.56 -7.98 -37.98
N TYR A 258 -7.84 -7.65 -38.21
CA TYR A 258 -8.41 -7.42 -39.55
C TYR A 258 -8.36 -5.96 -39.99
N GLY A 259 -8.05 -5.01 -39.09
CA GLY A 259 -7.94 -3.58 -39.40
C GLY A 259 -9.10 -3.05 -40.25
N LYS A 260 -8.80 -2.39 -41.37
CA LYS A 260 -9.79 -1.87 -42.33
C LYS A 260 -10.66 -2.95 -43.00
N LYS A 261 -10.24 -4.21 -42.97
CA LYS A 261 -10.98 -5.37 -43.53
C LYS A 261 -11.90 -6.06 -42.51
N CYS A 262 -12.03 -5.51 -41.30
CA CYS A 262 -12.88 -6.08 -40.26
C CYS A 262 -14.37 -5.97 -40.62
N THR A 263 -14.99 -7.13 -40.89
CA THR A 263 -16.41 -7.26 -41.22
C THR A 263 -17.34 -7.18 -40.00
N TYR A 264 -16.79 -7.32 -38.78
CA TYR A 264 -17.57 -7.26 -37.53
C TYR A 264 -18.09 -5.85 -37.18
N GLY A 265 -17.70 -4.82 -37.94
CA GLY A 265 -18.20 -3.46 -37.77
C GLY A 265 -18.09 -2.96 -36.33
N ASN A 266 -19.08 -2.19 -35.87
CA ASN A 266 -19.13 -1.64 -34.51
C ASN A 266 -19.27 -2.70 -33.40
N LYS A 267 -19.50 -3.97 -33.76
CA LYS A 267 -19.55 -5.10 -32.81
C LYS A 267 -18.18 -5.75 -32.59
N CYS A 268 -17.13 -5.25 -33.24
CA CYS A 268 -15.78 -5.76 -33.05
C CYS A 268 -15.28 -5.44 -31.64
N LYS A 269 -14.84 -6.47 -30.90
CA LYS A 269 -14.24 -6.33 -29.57
C LYS A 269 -12.86 -5.63 -29.60
N PHE A 270 -12.24 -5.52 -30.76
CA PHE A 270 -10.91 -4.96 -30.96
C PHE A 270 -10.97 -3.53 -31.50
N TYR A 271 -9.91 -2.76 -31.25
CA TYR A 271 -9.85 -1.34 -31.54
C TYR A 271 -9.61 -1.04 -33.03
N HIS A 272 -10.25 0.01 -33.52
CA HIS A 272 -10.14 0.51 -34.89
C HIS A 272 -9.87 2.02 -34.87
N PRO A 273 -8.63 2.48 -35.13
CA PRO A 273 -8.28 3.90 -35.05
C PRO A 273 -9.01 4.77 -36.09
N GLU A 274 -9.47 4.16 -37.19
CA GLU A 274 -10.28 4.84 -38.23
C GLU A 274 -11.76 5.03 -37.85
N ARG A 275 -12.21 4.55 -36.68
CA ARG A 275 -13.59 4.70 -36.21
C ARG A 275 -13.62 5.64 -35.00
N PRO A 276 -14.38 6.76 -35.03
CA PRO A 276 -14.52 7.63 -33.87
C PRO A 276 -15.10 6.83 -32.69
N HIS A 277 -14.43 6.90 -31.54
CA HIS A 277 -14.89 6.35 -30.26
C HIS A 277 -16.12 7.12 -29.74
N GLN A 278 -17.22 7.10 -30.50
CA GLN A 278 -18.52 7.50 -29.97
C GLN A 278 -18.95 6.38 -29.03
N GLY A 279 -18.94 6.69 -27.73
CA GLY A 279 -19.20 5.77 -26.63
C GLY A 279 -20.39 4.88 -26.93
N GLN A 280 -20.12 3.60 -27.16
CA GLN A 280 -21.15 2.58 -27.29
C GLN A 280 -21.69 2.32 -25.88
N LEU A 281 -22.79 2.99 -25.54
CA LEU A 281 -23.66 2.48 -24.50
C LEU A 281 -24.17 1.10 -25.00
N PRO A 282 -24.17 0.06 -24.15
CA PRO A 282 -24.80 -1.21 -24.46
C PRO A 282 -26.20 -1.00 -25.05
N VAL A 283 -26.63 -1.84 -25.99
CA VAL A 283 -27.97 -1.74 -26.63
C VAL A 283 -29.10 -1.63 -25.58
N ALA A 284 -28.93 -2.28 -24.42
CA ALA A 284 -29.83 -2.17 -23.28
C ALA A 284 -29.90 -0.75 -22.69
N ASP A 285 -28.78 -0.03 -22.63
CA ASP A 285 -28.69 1.34 -22.14
C ASP A 285 -29.16 2.34 -23.20
N GLU A 286 -28.96 2.05 -24.49
CA GLU A 286 -29.53 2.83 -25.59
C GLU A 286 -31.06 2.71 -25.63
N LEU A 287 -31.62 1.50 -25.44
CA LEU A 287 -33.06 1.31 -25.30
C LEU A 287 -33.61 2.04 -24.06
N ARG A 288 -32.92 1.96 -22.90
CA ARG A 288 -33.33 2.71 -21.69
C ARG A 288 -33.29 4.22 -21.91
N ALA A 289 -32.27 4.73 -22.58
CA ALA A 289 -32.16 6.16 -22.91
C ALA A 289 -33.29 6.61 -23.85
N LYS A 290 -33.60 5.82 -24.89
CA LYS A 290 -34.70 6.10 -25.82
C LYS A 290 -36.07 6.08 -25.13
N ILE A 291 -36.28 5.13 -24.21
CA ILE A 291 -37.52 5.06 -23.40
C ILE A 291 -37.62 6.28 -22.47
N LYS A 292 -36.52 6.69 -21.83
CA LYS A 292 -36.52 7.84 -20.91
C LYS A 292 -36.79 9.17 -21.62
N VAL A 293 -36.36 9.31 -22.87
CA VAL A 293 -36.63 10.50 -23.70
C VAL A 293 -38.09 10.55 -24.17
N SER A 294 -38.71 9.40 -24.48
CA SER A 294 -40.13 9.36 -24.87
C SER A 294 -41.11 9.65 -23.72
N PHE A 295 -40.72 9.43 -22.46
CA PHE A 295 -41.58 9.72 -21.29
C PHE A 295 -41.39 11.13 -20.70
N GLY A 296 -40.48 11.95 -21.24
CA GLY A 296 -40.18 13.30 -20.74
C GLY A 296 -40.85 14.46 -21.50
N LEU A 297 -41.65 14.16 -22.54
CA LEU A 297 -42.21 15.16 -23.47
C LEU A 297 -43.74 15.24 -23.46
N GLY A 298 -44.37 14.76 -22.39
CA GLY A 298 -45.81 14.95 -22.18
C GLY A 298 -46.09 15.20 -20.72
N ASN A 299 -46.09 16.46 -20.31
CA ASN A 299 -47.08 17.00 -19.37
C ASN A 299 -47.03 18.54 -19.34
N GLU A 300 -48.01 19.11 -20.04
CA GLU A 300 -48.89 20.22 -19.64
C GLU A 300 -48.31 21.64 -19.43
N GLU A 301 -48.40 22.47 -20.48
CA GLU A 301 -48.72 23.89 -20.33
C GLU A 301 -50.26 24.02 -20.24
N GLU A 302 -50.77 24.43 -19.07
CA GLU A 302 -52.16 24.85 -18.87
C GLU A 302 -52.28 26.37 -19.11
N PRO A 303 -53.31 26.88 -19.82
CA PRO A 303 -53.48 28.31 -20.03
C PRO A 303 -54.20 28.98 -18.85
N PRO A 304 -53.97 30.28 -18.58
CA PRO A 304 -54.63 30.96 -17.47
C PRO A 304 -56.10 31.22 -17.83
N ARG A 305 -57.03 30.60 -17.10
CA ARG A 305 -58.45 30.97 -17.12
C ARG A 305 -58.69 32.13 -16.14
N GLY A 306 -59.20 33.23 -16.67
CA GLY A 306 -59.79 34.30 -15.88
C GLY A 306 -61.25 34.02 -15.51
N GLY A 307 -61.66 34.61 -14.38
CA GLY A 307 -63.04 35.00 -14.04
C GLY A 307 -63.84 34.01 -13.17
N PRO A 308 -64.76 34.49 -12.32
CA PRO A 308 -65.39 35.82 -12.33
C PRO A 308 -64.88 36.79 -11.26
#